data_AF-A0A1G3H1I3-F1
#
_entry.id   AF-A0A1G3H1I3-F1
#
_cell.length_a   1.000
_cell.length_b   1.000
_cell.length_c   1.000
_cell.angle_alpha   90.00
_cell.angle_beta   90.00
_cell.angle_gamma   90.00
#
_symmetry.space_group_name_H-M   'P 1'
#
loop_
_entity.id
_entity.type
_entity.pdbx_description
1 polymer ?
#
loop_
_entity_poly.entity_id
_entity_poly.type
_entity_poly.pdbx_seq_one_letter_code
_entity_poly.pdbx_strand_id
1 'polypeptide(L)'
;AIGHRVVHGGNKFSSSVVITPAVIADIEELSVFAPLHNPVNVAGIRVALKLFPNVPQVAVFDTAFHQTLAPYAYLYGLPYDLYKQHGIRRYGFHGTSHRYVSLKSAEVLKRPLGELEIVSCHLGIGASLCAIDHGRSIDTTMGMTPSDGLIMPSRSGSIDPAVMIHLMEKHHMSPEQLSTLINSESGLKGLSGISSDIHEIEAAAADGHHRALLAHKAYCYQVRKNIGAYVAAMGGIDVLAFTGDVGETSATVRSLACQGLEFMGIKLDEEKNRNLGSVDNFAIISADDSPVTILVVANDDERLVAWETLRSIERNALLLAAKPEEAPIPVEISAHHAHLSQADVEKLFGPGHQLTPMHELSQPGQFACEEQVHLVGPKGRIAKVRVLGPTRKETQVEIAMTEQFKLGVQPPIRQSGDLAGTPGVTLEGPYGSTTIERGVICAQRHIHMTPEDAMRFHVRDNYVVRVRIEGERQLIFGDVVVRVNPAFRLAMHIDTDEGNAGNIQTGMLGYIEEIQSRH
;
A
#
# COMPACT_ATOMS: atom_id res chain seq x y z
N ALA A 1 13.98 -8.95 23.45
CA ALA A 1 14.24 -8.53 22.06
C ALA A 1 14.45 -7.02 22.02
N ILE A 2 15.17 -6.50 21.02
CA ILE A 2 15.33 -5.05 20.82
C ILE A 2 14.86 -4.69 19.41
N GLY A 3 13.90 -3.77 19.31
CA GLY A 3 13.44 -3.23 18.03
C GLY A 3 14.15 -1.92 17.72
N HIS A 4 14.67 -1.79 16.51
CA HIS A 4 15.30 -0.58 15.99
C HIS A 4 14.43 0.00 14.89
N ARG A 5 13.92 1.21 15.07
CA ARG A 5 13.33 1.96 13.97
C ARG A 5 14.44 2.40 13.01
N VAL A 6 14.29 2.05 11.74
CA VAL A 6 15.24 2.38 10.67
C VAL A 6 14.50 3.18 9.60
N VAL A 7 15.03 4.34 9.23
CA VAL A 7 14.29 5.26 8.35
C VAL A 7 14.13 4.71 6.93
N HIS A 8 15.19 4.18 6.32
CA HIS A 8 15.14 3.78 4.91
C HIS A 8 15.52 2.33 4.68
N GLY A 9 14.56 1.53 4.21
CA GLY A 9 14.73 0.11 3.84
C GLY A 9 14.93 -0.13 2.34
N GLY A 10 14.80 0.91 1.52
CA GLY A 10 14.98 0.80 0.07
C GLY A 10 13.99 -0.17 -0.57
N ASN A 11 14.41 -0.78 -1.69
CA ASN A 11 13.69 -1.88 -2.32
C ASN A 11 14.09 -3.26 -1.74
N LYS A 12 15.07 -3.30 -0.84
CA LYS A 12 15.57 -4.53 -0.21
C LYS A 12 14.63 -5.01 0.89
N PHE A 13 14.11 -4.09 1.71
CA PHE A 13 13.32 -4.41 2.89
C PHE A 13 11.85 -4.00 2.76
N SER A 14 10.98 -4.98 2.54
CA SER A 14 9.51 -4.83 2.53
C SER A 14 8.84 -5.20 3.85
N SER A 15 9.60 -5.66 4.84
CA SER A 15 9.11 -6.02 6.17
C SER A 15 10.23 -5.85 7.21
N SER A 16 9.88 -5.91 8.50
CA SER A 16 10.87 -5.87 9.60
C SER A 16 11.73 -7.14 9.64
N VAL A 17 13.05 -7.04 9.78
CA VAL A 17 13.96 -8.20 9.72
C VAL A 17 14.82 -8.35 10.96
N VAL A 18 15.14 -9.58 11.34
CA VAL A 18 16.14 -9.84 12.39
C VAL A 18 17.51 -9.38 11.89
N ILE A 19 18.21 -8.61 12.73
CA ILE A 19 19.48 -7.98 12.40
C ILE A 19 20.58 -9.04 12.33
N THR A 20 21.28 -9.05 11.19
CA THR A 20 22.49 -9.83 10.93
C THR A 20 23.59 -8.89 10.41
N PRO A 21 24.86 -9.32 10.31
CA PRO A 21 25.91 -8.52 9.68
C PRO A 21 25.56 -8.07 8.25
N ALA A 22 24.87 -8.93 7.47
CA ALA A 22 24.42 -8.59 6.13
C ALA A 22 23.36 -7.49 6.13
N VAL A 23 22.36 -7.59 7.03
CA VAL A 23 21.33 -6.54 7.19
C VAL A 23 21.96 -5.20 7.55
N ILE A 24 22.97 -5.17 8.43
CA ILE A 24 23.66 -3.93 8.79
C ILE A 24 24.34 -3.33 7.56
N ALA A 25 25.05 -4.13 6.77
CA ALA A 25 25.72 -3.67 5.55
C ALA A 25 24.72 -3.12 4.53
N ASP A 26 23.57 -3.78 4.36
CA ASP A 26 22.50 -3.31 3.48
C ASP A 26 21.91 -1.96 3.96
N ILE A 27 21.71 -1.77 5.27
CA ILE A 27 21.24 -0.49 5.82
C ILE A 27 22.28 0.62 5.60
N GLU A 28 23.57 0.30 5.73
CA GLU A 28 24.66 1.22 5.45
C GLU A 28 24.68 1.66 3.99
N GLU A 29 24.55 0.73 3.04
CA GLU A 29 24.48 1.03 1.60
C GLU A 29 23.30 1.97 1.28
N LEU A 30 22.15 1.76 1.92
CA LEU A 30 20.96 2.60 1.77
C LEU A 30 21.10 4.01 2.36
N SER A 31 22.20 4.32 3.06
CA SER A 31 22.45 5.66 3.58
C SER A 31 22.56 6.73 2.49
N VAL A 32 22.80 6.34 1.23
CA VAL A 32 22.74 7.25 0.08
C VAL A 32 21.37 7.93 -0.08
N PHE A 33 20.28 7.26 0.30
CA PHE A 33 18.92 7.81 0.22
C PHE A 33 18.49 8.55 1.50
N ALA A 34 19.09 8.24 2.65
CA ALA A 34 18.76 8.83 3.94
C ALA A 34 20.03 9.15 4.76
N PRO A 35 20.91 10.07 4.29
CA PRO A 35 22.24 10.29 4.85
C PRO A 35 22.21 10.86 6.27
N LEU A 36 21.15 11.56 6.65
CA LEU A 36 20.97 12.12 7.99
C LEU A 36 20.37 11.12 9.00
N HIS A 37 19.95 9.94 8.55
CA HIS A 37 19.16 9.01 9.37
C HIS A 37 19.79 7.61 9.46
N ASN A 38 19.97 6.92 8.33
CA ASN A 38 20.44 5.53 8.33
C ASN A 38 21.79 5.34 9.04
N PRO A 39 22.80 6.23 8.87
CA PRO A 39 24.06 6.11 9.61
C PRO A 39 23.88 6.16 11.13
N VAL A 40 22.97 7.01 11.63
CA VAL A 40 22.65 7.12 13.05
C VAL A 40 21.91 5.86 13.53
N ASN A 41 20.98 5.33 12.72
CA ASN A 41 20.30 4.07 13.04
C ASN A 41 21.31 2.91 13.16
N VAL A 42 22.25 2.78 12.21
CA VAL A 42 23.30 1.75 12.25
C VAL A 42 24.21 1.91 13.47
N ALA A 43 24.59 3.13 13.82
CA ALA A 43 25.38 3.39 15.03
C ALA A 43 24.64 2.90 16.28
N GLY A 44 23.34 3.19 16.40
CA GLY A 44 22.49 2.69 17.49
C GLY A 44 22.41 1.16 17.54
N ILE A 45 22.21 0.51 16.39
CA ILE A 45 22.22 -0.96 16.26
C ILE A 45 23.55 -1.55 16.74
N ARG A 46 24.68 -1.00 16.29
CA ARG A 46 26.02 -1.47 16.67
C ARG A 46 26.28 -1.33 18.17
N VAL A 47 25.84 -0.23 18.78
CA VAL A 47 25.94 -0.04 20.23
C VAL A 47 25.08 -1.07 20.97
N ALA A 48 23.83 -1.26 20.56
CA ALA A 48 22.94 -2.24 21.17
C ALA A 48 23.49 -3.67 21.05
N LEU A 49 24.07 -4.05 19.90
CA LEU A 49 24.70 -5.37 19.73
C LEU A 49 25.90 -5.59 20.66
N LYS A 50 26.68 -4.54 20.93
CA LYS A 50 27.80 -4.60 21.90
C LYS A 50 27.31 -4.77 23.34
N LEU A 51 26.25 -4.05 23.72
CA LEU A 51 25.71 -4.06 25.09
C LEU A 51 24.85 -5.29 25.38
N PHE A 52 24.16 -5.82 24.37
CA PHE A 52 23.20 -6.92 24.49
C PHE A 52 23.47 -8.03 23.45
N PRO A 53 24.64 -8.70 23.49
CA PRO A 53 25.10 -9.61 22.43
C PRO A 53 24.21 -10.85 22.25
N ASN A 54 23.49 -11.27 23.29
CA ASN A 54 22.65 -12.46 23.27
C ASN A 54 21.15 -12.14 23.09
N VAL A 55 20.79 -10.87 22.91
CA VAL A 55 19.39 -10.45 22.74
C VAL A 55 19.10 -10.28 21.25
N PRO A 56 18.11 -11.01 20.67
CA PRO A 56 17.72 -10.82 19.28
C PRO A 56 17.30 -9.37 19.02
N GLN A 57 17.82 -8.80 17.92
CA GLN A 57 17.53 -7.43 17.51
C GLN A 57 16.86 -7.42 16.14
N VAL A 58 15.92 -6.50 15.93
CA VAL A 58 15.12 -6.40 14.70
C VAL A 58 15.20 -4.98 14.17
N ALA A 59 15.36 -4.84 12.86
CA ALA A 59 15.20 -3.57 12.15
C ALA A 59 13.76 -3.47 11.64
N VAL A 60 13.06 -2.40 12.00
CA VAL A 60 11.70 -2.06 11.56
C VAL A 60 11.79 -0.81 10.69
N PHE A 61 11.41 -0.93 9.42
CA PHE A 61 11.65 0.11 8.42
C PHE A 61 10.43 1.00 8.18
N ASP A 62 10.62 2.32 8.23
CA ASP A 62 9.56 3.30 7.93
C ASP A 62 9.05 3.20 6.47
N THR A 63 9.88 2.73 5.55
CA THR A 63 9.54 2.57 4.12
C THR A 63 8.81 1.26 3.81
N ALA A 64 8.75 0.30 4.75
CA ALA A 64 8.28 -1.06 4.46
C ALA A 64 6.78 -1.11 4.11
N PHE A 65 5.96 -0.38 4.87
CA PHE A 65 4.50 -0.36 4.65
C PHE A 65 4.10 0.14 3.26
N HIS A 66 4.94 0.99 2.66
CA HIS A 66 4.72 1.62 1.36
C HIS A 66 5.23 0.79 0.19
N GLN A 67 5.80 -0.40 0.42
CA GLN A 67 6.25 -1.28 -0.68
C GLN A 67 5.07 -1.83 -1.52
N THR A 68 3.83 -1.67 -1.06
CA THR A 68 2.62 -2.04 -1.81
C THR A 68 2.19 -0.99 -2.84
N LEU A 69 2.86 0.16 -2.93
CA LEU A 69 2.57 1.18 -3.96
C LEU A 69 2.68 0.58 -5.36
N ALA A 70 1.69 0.85 -6.20
CA ALA A 70 1.74 0.47 -7.61
C ALA A 70 2.80 1.28 -8.38
N PRO A 71 3.37 0.75 -9.49
CA PRO A 71 4.37 1.45 -10.29
C PRO A 71 4.03 2.89 -10.68
N TYR A 72 2.78 3.14 -11.07
CA TYR A 72 2.33 4.48 -11.44
C TYR A 72 2.29 5.47 -10.26
N ALA A 73 2.23 4.98 -9.02
CA ALA A 73 2.19 5.81 -7.81
C ALA A 73 3.59 6.12 -7.27
N TYR A 74 4.58 5.24 -7.53
CA TYR A 74 5.94 5.45 -7.04
C TYR A 74 6.94 5.97 -8.07
N LEU A 75 6.68 5.82 -9.37
CA LEU A 75 7.60 6.29 -10.39
C LEU A 75 7.51 7.82 -10.51
N TYR A 76 8.67 8.47 -10.56
CA TYR A 76 8.75 9.85 -11.00
C TYR A 76 8.71 9.93 -12.52
N GLY A 77 8.27 11.07 -13.06
CA GLY A 77 8.31 11.39 -14.50
C GLY A 77 9.73 11.66 -15.02
N LEU A 78 10.69 10.80 -14.65
CA LEU A 78 12.10 10.85 -15.03
C LEU A 78 12.43 9.70 -16.00
N PRO A 79 13.57 9.74 -16.71
CA PRO A 79 14.02 8.62 -17.52
C PRO A 79 14.01 7.30 -16.72
N TYR A 80 13.36 6.27 -17.27
CA TYR A 80 13.09 5.01 -16.55
C TYR A 80 14.36 4.29 -16.08
N ASP A 81 15.49 4.49 -16.77
CA ASP A 81 16.78 3.92 -16.39
C ASP A 81 17.27 4.42 -15.02
N LEU A 82 16.91 5.65 -14.60
CA LEU A 82 17.27 6.16 -13.27
C LEU A 82 16.60 5.35 -12.16
N TYR A 83 15.35 4.93 -12.37
CA TYR A 83 14.69 4.00 -11.46
C TYR A 83 15.36 2.62 -11.51
N LYS A 84 15.57 2.06 -12.70
CA LYS A 84 16.10 0.71 -12.88
C LYS A 84 17.51 0.53 -12.31
N GLN A 85 18.37 1.52 -12.51
CA GLN A 85 19.79 1.45 -12.15
C GLN A 85 20.08 2.00 -10.76
N HIS A 86 19.35 3.03 -10.34
CA HIS A 86 19.65 3.76 -9.10
C HIS A 86 18.52 3.75 -8.08
N GLY A 87 17.40 3.07 -8.35
CA GLY A 87 16.29 2.99 -7.40
C GLY A 87 15.66 4.36 -7.11
N ILE A 88 15.74 5.33 -8.03
CA ILE A 88 15.13 6.65 -7.86
C ILE A 88 13.61 6.52 -8.05
N ARG A 89 12.89 6.56 -6.94
CA ARG A 89 11.42 6.42 -6.85
C ARG A 89 10.90 6.99 -5.54
N ARG A 90 9.59 7.11 -5.41
CA ARG A 90 8.92 7.27 -4.13
C ARG A 90 9.13 6.01 -3.28
N TYR A 91 9.54 6.22 -2.03
CA TYR A 91 9.60 5.19 -0.99
C TYR A 91 8.53 5.42 0.07
N GLY A 92 8.29 6.67 0.47
CA GLY A 92 7.39 6.98 1.57
C GLY A 92 7.96 6.66 2.95
N PHE A 93 7.49 7.36 3.99
CA PHE A 93 7.94 7.17 5.38
C PHE A 93 6.75 7.30 6.34
N HIS A 94 7.01 7.14 7.63
CA HIS A 94 5.96 6.96 8.65
C HIS A 94 5.09 5.72 8.39
N GLY A 95 5.62 4.72 7.69
CA GLY A 95 4.89 3.49 7.38
C GLY A 95 4.44 2.74 8.64
N THR A 96 5.21 2.83 9.73
CA THR A 96 4.79 2.30 11.04
C THR A 96 3.53 3.03 11.52
N SER A 97 3.55 4.37 11.58
CA SER A 97 2.41 5.14 12.09
C SER A 97 1.16 4.93 11.25
N HIS A 98 1.29 5.01 9.92
CA HIS A 98 0.18 4.77 9.00
C HIS A 98 -0.41 3.36 9.15
N ARG A 99 0.42 2.34 9.37
CA ARG A 99 -0.04 0.97 9.61
C ARG A 99 -0.69 0.80 10.99
N TYR A 100 -0.17 1.46 12.02
CA TYR A 100 -0.80 1.43 13.34
C TYR A 100 -2.19 2.07 13.29
N VAL A 101 -2.31 3.25 12.68
CA VAL A 101 -3.57 3.97 12.52
C VAL A 101 -4.58 3.20 11.69
N SER A 102 -4.16 2.49 10.65
CA SER A 102 -5.09 1.69 9.84
C SER A 102 -5.67 0.51 10.63
N LEU A 103 -4.84 -0.22 11.37
CA LEU A 103 -5.28 -1.27 12.28
C LEU A 103 -6.22 -0.71 13.37
N LYS A 104 -5.88 0.46 13.90
CA LYS A 104 -6.72 1.12 14.91
C LYS A 104 -8.06 1.56 14.36
N SER A 105 -8.08 2.07 13.14
CA SER A 105 -9.33 2.45 12.46
C SER A 105 -10.25 1.24 12.29
N ALA A 106 -9.70 0.10 11.88
CA ALA A 106 -10.44 -1.17 11.79
C ALA A 106 -11.02 -1.62 13.15
N GLU A 107 -10.23 -1.51 14.22
CA GLU A 107 -10.68 -1.80 15.60
C GLU A 107 -11.86 -0.89 16.00
N VAL A 108 -11.75 0.42 15.75
CA VAL A 108 -12.76 1.41 16.13
C VAL A 108 -14.07 1.20 15.36
N LEU A 109 -13.98 0.99 14.04
CA LEU A 109 -15.15 0.78 13.19
C LEU A 109 -15.73 -0.64 13.32
N LYS A 110 -15.02 -1.56 13.99
CA LYS A 110 -15.39 -2.98 14.09
C LYS A 110 -15.63 -3.62 12.72
N ARG A 111 -14.85 -3.18 11.73
CA ARG A 111 -14.85 -3.68 10.36
C ARG A 111 -13.48 -4.27 10.04
N PRO A 112 -13.40 -5.36 9.26
CA PRO A 112 -12.12 -5.87 8.79
C PRO A 112 -11.31 -4.79 8.07
N LEU A 113 -10.00 -4.72 8.32
CA LEU A 113 -9.11 -3.76 7.64
C LEU A 113 -9.16 -3.90 6.11
N GLY A 114 -9.37 -5.13 5.63
CA GLY A 114 -9.54 -5.45 4.21
C GLY A 114 -10.83 -4.93 3.58
N GLU A 115 -11.70 -4.23 4.32
CA GLU A 115 -12.93 -3.60 3.80
C GLU A 115 -12.91 -2.07 3.95
N LEU A 116 -11.76 -1.49 4.32
CA LEU A 116 -11.65 -0.07 4.65
C LEU A 116 -10.76 0.69 3.66
N GLU A 117 -11.24 1.86 3.28
CA GLU A 117 -10.51 2.90 2.58
C GLU A 117 -10.18 4.04 3.55
N ILE A 118 -8.89 4.27 3.82
CA ILE A 118 -8.44 5.15 4.91
C ILE A 118 -7.46 6.18 4.37
N VAL A 119 -7.72 7.47 4.65
CA VAL A 119 -6.69 8.51 4.59
C VAL A 119 -6.12 8.71 5.99
N SER A 120 -4.84 8.38 6.16
CA SER A 120 -4.11 8.60 7.40
C SER A 120 -3.24 9.85 7.29
N CYS A 121 -3.45 10.81 8.19
CA CYS A 121 -2.71 12.07 8.31
C CYS A 121 -1.80 11.99 9.55
N HIS A 122 -0.53 11.63 9.34
CA HIS A 122 0.50 11.73 10.39
C HIS A 122 1.09 13.15 10.37
N LEU A 123 0.74 13.97 11.35
CA LEU A 123 1.11 15.38 11.43
C LEU A 123 1.94 15.59 12.71
N GLY A 124 3.26 15.73 12.57
CA GLY A 124 4.17 15.97 13.68
C GLY A 124 5.43 16.72 13.24
N ILE A 125 6.56 16.44 13.88
CA ILE A 125 7.88 17.02 13.52
C ILE A 125 8.27 16.73 12.05
N GLY A 126 7.80 15.60 11.52
CA GLY A 126 7.63 15.35 10.09
C GLY A 126 6.15 15.10 9.83
N ALA A 127 5.67 15.43 8.64
CA ALA A 127 4.27 15.26 8.29
C ALA A 127 4.10 14.51 6.97
N SER A 128 3.23 13.50 6.95
CA SER A 128 2.86 12.77 5.73
C SER A 128 1.41 12.34 5.76
N LEU A 129 0.81 12.23 4.58
CA LEU A 129 -0.44 11.50 4.41
C LEU A 129 -0.16 10.18 3.71
N CYS A 130 -1.04 9.20 3.96
CA CYS A 130 -1.05 7.92 3.26
C CYS A 130 -2.49 7.56 2.89
N ALA A 131 -2.67 7.14 1.63
CA ALA A 131 -3.88 6.50 1.14
C ALA A 131 -3.75 4.99 1.34
N ILE A 132 -4.66 4.41 2.11
CA ILE A 132 -4.64 3.00 2.50
C ILE A 132 -5.91 2.34 1.99
N ASP A 133 -5.77 1.51 0.96
CA ASP A 133 -6.85 0.76 0.33
C ASP A 133 -6.81 -0.70 0.81
N HIS A 134 -7.83 -1.14 1.53
CA HIS A 134 -8.00 -2.52 1.98
C HIS A 134 -6.74 -3.05 2.73
N GLY A 135 -6.16 -2.18 3.59
CA GLY A 135 -4.97 -2.47 4.39
C GLY A 135 -3.62 -2.31 3.68
N ARG A 136 -3.61 -1.91 2.40
CA ARG A 136 -2.39 -1.68 1.62
C ARG A 136 -2.18 -0.19 1.40
N SER A 137 -0.94 0.28 1.58
CA SER A 137 -0.58 1.63 1.15
C SER A 137 -0.61 1.69 -0.38
N ILE A 138 -1.44 2.56 -0.95
CA ILE A 138 -1.52 2.77 -2.40
C ILE A 138 -0.90 4.10 -2.84
N ASP A 139 -0.78 5.07 -1.94
CA ASP A 139 -0.10 6.35 -2.14
C ASP A 139 0.38 6.95 -0.80
N THR A 140 1.40 7.82 -0.84
CA THR A 140 1.96 8.53 0.32
C THR A 140 2.68 9.80 -0.10
N THR A 141 2.58 10.86 0.71
CA THR A 141 3.00 12.20 0.26
C THR A 141 4.51 12.35 0.22
N MET A 142 5.23 11.65 1.11
CA MET A 142 6.68 11.67 1.10
C MET A 142 7.24 10.84 -0.06
N GLY A 143 8.38 11.30 -0.58
CA GLY A 143 8.96 10.90 -1.84
C GLY A 143 10.05 9.83 -1.70
N MET A 144 11.11 10.02 -2.48
CA MET A 144 12.39 9.33 -2.27
C MET A 144 12.99 9.66 -0.90
N THR A 145 12.75 10.89 -0.42
CA THR A 145 13.24 11.39 0.87
C THR A 145 12.07 11.88 1.73
N PRO A 146 12.28 12.04 3.04
CA PRO A 146 11.26 12.60 3.95
C PRO A 146 10.93 14.09 3.73
N SER A 147 11.49 14.74 2.70
CA SER A 147 11.33 16.18 2.46
C SER A 147 10.20 16.52 1.47
N ASP A 148 9.81 15.58 0.61
CA ASP A 148 8.72 15.76 -0.37
C ASP A 148 7.34 15.70 0.31
N GLY A 149 6.33 16.25 -0.35
CA GLY A 149 4.95 16.26 0.10
C GLY A 149 4.56 17.53 0.83
N LEU A 150 4.14 17.40 2.09
CA LEU A 150 3.60 18.50 2.87
C LEU A 150 4.66 19.54 3.26
N ILE A 151 4.23 20.80 3.42
CA ILE A 151 4.96 21.75 4.27
C ILE A 151 5.06 21.13 5.66
N MET A 152 6.23 21.17 6.29
CA MET A 152 6.45 20.60 7.63
C MET A 152 6.95 21.68 8.59
N PRO A 153 7.20 21.37 9.87
CA PRO A 153 7.77 22.32 10.84
C PRO A 153 9.02 23.07 10.33
N SER A 154 10.00 22.35 9.78
CA SER A 154 11.25 22.93 9.25
C SER A 154 11.59 22.52 7.82
N ARG A 155 10.82 21.59 7.22
CA ARG A 155 11.04 21.12 5.85
C ARG A 155 10.15 21.83 4.85
N SER A 156 10.66 22.05 3.64
CA SER A 156 9.94 22.78 2.60
C SER A 156 8.66 22.09 2.13
N GLY A 157 8.63 20.76 2.13
CA GLY A 157 7.66 20.00 1.34
C GLY A 157 8.02 20.02 -0.14
N SER A 158 7.06 19.63 -0.97
CA SER A 158 7.21 19.65 -2.43
C SER A 158 7.48 21.07 -2.94
N ILE A 159 8.50 21.17 -3.79
CA ILE A 159 8.92 22.39 -4.48
C ILE A 159 9.19 22.07 -5.95
N ASP A 160 9.06 23.06 -6.81
CA ASP A 160 9.48 22.93 -8.20
C ASP A 160 11.01 22.68 -8.26
N PRO A 161 11.49 21.59 -8.89
CA PRO A 161 12.92 21.32 -9.05
C PRO A 161 13.71 22.49 -9.66
N ALA A 162 13.09 23.31 -10.52
CA ALA A 162 13.73 24.47 -11.12
C ALA A 162 14.08 25.55 -10.08
N VAL A 163 13.40 25.61 -8.94
CA VAL A 163 13.77 26.49 -7.82
C VAL A 163 15.13 26.12 -7.27
N MET A 164 15.44 24.83 -7.13
CA MET A 164 16.75 24.37 -6.65
C MET A 164 17.85 24.77 -7.63
N ILE A 165 17.63 24.57 -8.93
CA ILE A 165 18.57 25.00 -9.99
C ILE A 165 18.79 26.52 -9.91
N HIS A 166 17.71 27.29 -9.77
CA HIS A 166 17.78 28.75 -9.68
C HIS A 166 18.62 29.21 -8.48
N LEU A 167 18.44 28.59 -7.31
CA LEU A 167 19.21 28.93 -6.11
C LEU A 167 20.70 28.60 -6.26
N MET A 168 21.04 27.50 -6.94
CA MET A 168 22.45 27.19 -7.26
C MET A 168 23.04 28.24 -8.20
N GLU A 169 22.33 28.56 -9.29
CA GLU A 169 22.88 29.40 -10.35
C GLU A 169 22.91 30.90 -9.99
N LYS A 170 21.87 31.40 -9.31
CA LYS A 170 21.70 32.84 -9.02
C LYS A 170 22.08 33.22 -7.61
N HIS A 171 21.94 32.31 -6.66
CA HIS A 171 22.29 32.55 -5.26
C HIS A 171 23.56 31.79 -4.84
N HIS A 172 24.20 31.08 -5.78
CA HIS A 172 25.47 30.36 -5.57
C HIS A 172 25.45 29.41 -4.38
N MET A 173 24.26 28.86 -4.08
CA MET A 173 24.10 27.90 -2.98
C MET A 173 24.74 26.57 -3.35
N SER A 174 25.53 26.01 -2.43
CA SER A 174 26.06 24.66 -2.57
C SER A 174 24.98 23.60 -2.33
N PRO A 175 25.18 22.34 -2.78
CA PRO A 175 24.26 21.24 -2.45
C PRO A 175 24.02 21.07 -0.94
N GLU A 176 25.02 21.31 -0.10
CA GLU A 176 24.92 21.23 1.37
C GLU A 176 24.07 22.36 1.94
N GLN A 177 24.21 23.58 1.39
CA GLN A 177 23.39 24.73 1.77
C GLN A 177 21.93 24.50 1.36
N LEU A 178 21.69 23.98 0.15
CA LEU A 178 20.34 23.61 -0.28
C LEU A 178 19.74 22.50 0.58
N SER A 179 20.53 21.47 0.93
CA SER A 179 20.11 20.41 1.83
C SER A 179 19.68 20.95 3.20
N THR A 180 20.45 21.90 3.74
CA THR A 180 20.12 22.59 5.00
C THR A 180 18.84 23.41 4.86
N LEU A 181 18.72 24.18 3.76
CA LEU A 181 17.56 25.00 3.46
C LEU A 181 16.27 24.16 3.44
N ILE A 182 16.25 23.07 2.67
CA ILE A 182 15.04 22.25 2.48
C ILE A 182 14.68 21.41 3.71
N ASN A 183 15.64 21.07 4.58
CA ASN A 183 15.40 20.19 5.73
C ASN A 183 15.21 20.93 7.07
N SER A 184 15.82 22.10 7.24
CA SER A 184 15.99 22.71 8.57
C SER A 184 15.60 24.20 8.65
N GLU A 185 15.51 24.90 7.52
CA GLU A 185 15.28 26.35 7.48
C GLU A 185 14.03 26.76 6.69
N SER A 186 13.27 25.79 6.20
CA SER A 186 12.03 25.99 5.44
C SER A 186 10.80 25.71 6.30
N GLY A 187 9.67 25.37 5.68
CA GLY A 187 8.48 24.94 6.40
C GLY A 187 7.75 26.06 7.14
N LEU A 188 7.05 25.71 8.22
CA LEU A 188 6.41 26.68 9.13
C LEU A 188 7.43 27.70 9.64
N LYS A 189 8.63 27.23 10.02
CA LYS A 189 9.74 28.09 10.47
C LYS A 189 10.15 29.12 9.42
N GLY A 190 10.43 28.68 8.20
CA GLY A 190 10.85 29.57 7.11
C GLY A 190 9.75 30.56 6.71
N LEU A 191 8.50 30.11 6.61
CA LEU A 191 7.36 30.96 6.22
C LEU A 191 7.01 31.99 7.29
N SER A 192 6.91 31.56 8.55
CA SER A 192 6.56 32.43 9.67
C SER A 192 7.70 33.37 10.05
N GLY A 193 8.95 32.89 9.99
CA GLY A 193 10.11 33.55 10.56
C GLY A 193 10.15 33.53 12.09
N ILE A 194 9.33 32.70 12.74
CA ILE A 194 9.20 32.64 14.21
C ILE A 194 9.66 31.28 14.72
N SER A 195 8.89 30.23 14.41
CA SER A 195 9.01 28.92 15.06
C SER A 195 8.63 27.80 14.10
N SER A 196 9.13 26.61 14.41
CA SER A 196 8.70 25.35 13.80
C SER A 196 7.51 24.74 14.55
N ASP A 197 7.20 25.20 15.77
CA ASP A 197 6.11 24.69 16.61
C ASP A 197 4.76 25.25 16.16
N ILE A 198 3.79 24.37 15.89
CA ILE A 198 2.47 24.79 15.39
C ILE A 198 1.70 25.64 16.40
N HIS A 199 1.81 25.36 17.70
CA HIS A 199 1.06 26.06 18.74
C HIS A 199 1.58 27.48 18.94
N GLU A 200 2.89 27.68 18.84
CA GLU A 200 3.48 29.02 18.82
C GLU A 200 3.03 29.81 17.59
N ILE A 201 2.94 29.16 16.43
CA ILE A 201 2.43 29.77 15.20
C ILE A 201 0.94 30.13 15.31
N GLU A 202 0.13 29.26 15.90
CA GLU A 202 -1.30 29.51 16.14
C GLU A 202 -1.52 30.69 17.08
N ALA A 203 -0.79 30.74 18.20
CA ALA A 203 -0.83 31.86 19.14
C ALA A 203 -0.44 33.17 18.48
N ALA A 204 0.70 33.19 17.76
CA ALA A 204 1.14 34.39 17.04
C ALA A 204 0.14 34.83 15.96
N ALA A 205 -0.50 33.88 15.27
CA ALA A 205 -1.53 34.18 14.28
C ALA A 205 -2.79 34.80 14.94
N ALA A 206 -3.19 34.31 16.11
CA ALA A 206 -4.30 34.86 16.89
C ALA A 206 -4.01 36.29 17.37
N ASP A 207 -2.75 36.59 17.70
CA ASP A 207 -2.28 37.94 18.04
C ASP A 207 -2.09 38.87 16.83
N GLY A 208 -2.43 38.42 15.62
CA GLY A 208 -2.41 39.21 14.40
C GLY A 208 -1.09 39.18 13.61
N HIS A 209 -0.15 38.28 13.94
CA HIS A 209 1.09 38.16 13.18
C HIS A 209 0.85 37.60 11.77
N HIS A 210 0.97 38.47 10.77
CA HIS A 210 0.58 38.15 9.39
C HIS A 210 1.28 36.92 8.80
N ARG A 211 2.61 36.80 8.98
CA ARG A 211 3.36 35.64 8.45
C ARG A 211 3.05 34.34 9.18
N ALA A 212 2.65 34.40 10.45
CA ALA A 212 2.26 33.21 11.21
C ALA A 212 0.92 32.67 10.69
N LEU A 213 -0.05 33.58 10.49
CA LEU A 213 -1.32 33.24 9.84
C LEU A 213 -1.13 32.66 8.44
N LEU A 214 -0.22 33.24 7.64
CA LEU A 214 0.10 32.73 6.31
C LEU A 214 0.72 31.33 6.37
N ALA A 215 1.70 31.11 7.25
CA ALA A 215 2.35 29.81 7.41
C ALA A 215 1.35 28.72 7.83
N HIS A 216 0.50 29.02 8.82
CA HIS A 216 -0.54 28.10 9.29
C HIS A 216 -1.55 27.76 8.18
N LYS A 217 -2.04 28.77 7.45
CA LYS A 217 -2.96 28.56 6.31
C LYS A 217 -2.32 27.76 5.19
N ALA A 218 -1.06 28.04 4.85
CA ALA A 218 -0.33 27.30 3.81
C ALA A 218 -0.16 25.82 4.18
N TYR A 219 0.18 25.53 5.44
CA TYR A 219 0.27 24.18 5.99
C TYR A 219 -1.07 23.44 5.90
N CYS A 220 -2.14 24.00 6.46
CA CYS A 220 -3.47 23.36 6.45
C CYS A 220 -4.04 23.20 5.03
N TYR A 221 -3.77 24.17 4.15
CA TYR A 221 -4.14 24.08 2.74
C TYR A 221 -3.48 22.87 2.06
N GLN A 222 -2.20 22.62 2.31
CA GLN A 222 -1.52 21.46 1.74
C GLN A 222 -2.05 20.15 2.31
N VAL A 223 -2.36 20.09 3.62
CA VAL A 223 -3.02 18.91 4.21
C VAL A 223 -4.35 18.66 3.52
N ARG A 224 -5.25 19.66 3.46
CA ARG A 224 -6.55 19.56 2.79
C ARG A 224 -6.44 19.14 1.33
N LYS A 225 -5.53 19.75 0.57
CA LYS A 225 -5.31 19.45 -0.84
C LYS A 225 -4.92 17.99 -1.04
N ASN A 226 -4.04 17.45 -0.19
CA ASN A 226 -3.60 16.06 -0.28
C ASN A 226 -4.68 15.08 0.20
N ILE A 227 -5.52 15.43 1.19
CA ILE A 227 -6.73 14.65 1.53
C ILE A 227 -7.60 14.50 0.28
N GLY A 228 -7.93 15.61 -0.39
CA GLY A 228 -8.74 15.57 -1.62
C GLY A 228 -8.10 14.75 -2.74
N ALA A 229 -6.77 14.82 -2.90
CA ALA A 229 -6.04 13.99 -3.87
C ALA A 229 -6.18 12.49 -3.57
N TYR A 230 -6.15 12.09 -2.30
CA TYR A 230 -6.27 10.69 -1.90
C TYR A 230 -7.70 10.17 -1.88
N VAL A 231 -8.68 11.01 -1.60
CA VAL A 231 -10.09 10.69 -1.88
C VAL A 231 -10.27 10.43 -3.38
N ALA A 232 -9.68 11.26 -4.25
CA ALA A 232 -9.74 11.05 -5.69
C ALA A 232 -9.00 9.78 -6.15
N ALA A 233 -7.86 9.45 -5.52
CA ALA A 233 -7.09 8.25 -5.84
C ALA A 233 -7.81 6.95 -5.47
N MET A 234 -8.65 6.95 -4.42
CA MET A 234 -9.41 5.77 -3.98
C MET A 234 -10.86 5.76 -4.48
N GLY A 235 -11.39 6.89 -4.97
CA GLY A 235 -12.78 6.99 -5.42
C GLY A 235 -13.80 7.19 -4.28
N GLY A 236 -13.30 7.37 -3.05
CA GLY A 236 -14.07 7.41 -1.81
C GLY A 236 -13.15 7.11 -0.63
N ILE A 237 -13.64 7.34 0.59
CA ILE A 237 -12.99 6.87 1.83
C ILE A 237 -14.04 6.52 2.87
N ASP A 238 -13.72 5.59 3.77
CA ASP A 238 -14.49 5.31 4.98
C ASP A 238 -14.01 6.14 6.16
N VAL A 239 -12.70 6.39 6.24
CA VAL A 239 -12.05 6.99 7.41
C VAL A 239 -11.03 8.06 7.02
N LEU A 240 -11.11 9.20 7.70
CA LEU A 240 -10.04 10.21 7.75
C LEU A 240 -9.45 10.21 9.16
N ALA A 241 -8.20 9.79 9.32
CA ALA A 241 -7.57 9.64 10.63
C ALA A 241 -6.42 10.63 10.81
N PHE A 242 -6.46 11.43 11.88
CA PHE A 242 -5.38 12.31 12.31
C PHE A 242 -4.56 11.65 13.43
N THR A 243 -3.23 11.75 13.33
CA THR A 243 -2.30 11.27 14.35
C THR A 243 -1.03 12.11 14.33
N GLY A 244 -0.11 11.84 15.25
CA GLY A 244 1.09 12.61 15.45
C GLY A 244 0.77 13.89 16.23
N ASP A 245 1.79 14.43 16.87
CA ASP A 245 1.66 15.52 17.84
C ASP A 245 0.71 16.65 17.39
N VAL A 246 0.89 17.18 16.18
CA VAL A 246 0.03 18.24 15.61
C VAL A 246 -1.39 17.72 15.31
N GLY A 247 -1.51 16.51 14.77
CA GLY A 247 -2.79 15.89 14.44
C GLY A 247 -3.63 15.59 15.68
N GLU A 248 -2.99 15.28 16.80
CA GLU A 248 -3.62 14.96 18.08
C GLU A 248 -4.03 16.23 18.84
N THR A 249 -3.17 17.25 18.84
CA THR A 249 -3.33 18.41 19.73
C THR A 249 -3.94 19.64 19.07
N SER A 250 -3.76 19.86 17.77
CA SER A 250 -4.30 21.06 17.10
C SER A 250 -5.71 20.82 16.52
N ALA A 251 -6.72 21.28 17.26
CA ALA A 251 -8.10 21.35 16.76
C ALA A 251 -8.21 22.26 15.53
N THR A 252 -7.43 23.34 15.48
CA THR A 252 -7.49 24.31 14.37
C THR A 252 -6.96 23.72 13.07
N VAL A 253 -5.85 22.97 13.12
CA VAL A 253 -5.31 22.25 11.95
C VAL A 253 -6.34 21.25 11.44
N ARG A 254 -6.95 20.44 12.32
CA ARG A 254 -8.00 19.47 11.92
C ARG A 254 -9.20 20.16 11.27
N SER A 255 -9.68 21.26 11.84
CA SER A 255 -10.78 22.07 11.28
C SER A 255 -10.44 22.59 9.89
N LEU A 256 -9.30 23.27 9.73
CA LEU A 256 -8.88 23.83 8.45
C LEU A 256 -8.55 22.76 7.39
N ALA A 257 -8.05 21.59 7.81
CA ALA A 257 -7.81 20.46 6.94
C ALA A 257 -9.13 19.86 6.39
N CYS A 258 -10.19 19.83 7.19
CA CYS A 258 -11.51 19.30 6.79
C CYS A 258 -12.41 20.33 6.09
N GLN A 259 -12.14 21.62 6.27
CA GLN A 259 -12.99 22.71 5.76
C GLN A 259 -13.21 22.61 4.24
N GLY A 260 -14.47 22.55 3.80
CA GLY A 260 -14.84 22.55 2.39
C GLY A 260 -14.82 21.16 1.73
N LEU A 261 -14.63 20.08 2.52
CA LEU A 261 -14.64 18.70 2.04
C LEU A 261 -16.01 18.01 2.22
N GLU A 262 -17.08 18.75 2.53
CA GLU A 262 -18.41 18.19 2.81
C GLU A 262 -19.00 17.45 1.60
N PHE A 263 -18.71 17.92 0.38
CA PHE A 263 -19.11 17.23 -0.86
C PHE A 263 -18.40 15.89 -1.07
N MET A 264 -17.29 15.65 -0.37
CA MET A 264 -16.59 14.36 -0.32
C MET A 264 -17.08 13.49 0.84
N GLY A 265 -18.14 13.88 1.55
CA GLY A 265 -18.67 13.15 2.71
C GLY A 265 -17.88 13.35 4.00
N ILE A 266 -16.91 14.27 4.04
CA ILE A 266 -16.10 14.56 5.23
C ILE A 266 -16.77 15.71 5.98
N LYS A 267 -17.49 15.40 7.06
CA LYS A 267 -18.15 16.40 7.91
C LYS A 267 -17.60 16.34 9.32
N LEU A 268 -16.88 17.40 9.70
CA LEU A 268 -16.33 17.55 11.04
C LEU A 268 -17.38 18.09 12.01
N ASP A 269 -17.47 17.49 13.19
CA ASP A 269 -18.17 18.11 14.32
C ASP A 269 -17.21 19.08 15.02
N GLU A 270 -17.41 20.36 14.75
CA GLU A 270 -16.58 21.44 15.28
C GLU A 270 -16.60 21.54 16.81
N GLU A 271 -17.68 21.11 17.46
CA GLU A 271 -17.75 21.11 18.93
C GLU A 271 -16.95 19.95 19.53
N LYS A 272 -17.15 18.72 19.01
CA LYS A 272 -16.34 17.54 19.41
C LYS A 272 -14.85 17.80 19.16
N ASN A 273 -14.51 18.41 18.02
CA ASN A 273 -13.13 18.71 17.65
C ASN A 273 -12.45 19.71 18.60
N ARG A 274 -13.14 20.82 18.94
CA ARG A 274 -12.59 21.84 19.85
C ARG A 274 -12.48 21.36 21.30
N ASN A 275 -13.42 20.52 21.74
CA ASN A 275 -13.52 20.08 23.14
C ASN A 275 -12.83 18.74 23.43
N LEU A 276 -12.05 18.23 22.47
CA LEU A 276 -11.47 16.88 22.51
C LEU A 276 -10.58 16.60 23.74
N GLY A 277 -9.81 17.59 24.21
CA GLY A 277 -8.83 17.39 25.27
C GLY A 277 -7.66 16.49 24.83
N SER A 278 -6.99 15.83 25.79
CA SER A 278 -5.96 14.83 25.46
C SER A 278 -6.58 13.51 25.03
N VAL A 279 -5.93 12.84 24.08
CA VAL A 279 -6.37 11.55 23.54
C VAL A 279 -5.41 10.47 24.01
N ASP A 280 -5.90 9.53 24.84
CA ASP A 280 -5.07 8.41 25.30
C ASP A 280 -5.10 7.21 24.34
N ASN A 281 -6.08 7.15 23.44
CA ASN A 281 -6.30 6.00 22.56
C ASN A 281 -6.85 6.46 21.20
N PHE A 282 -8.12 6.84 21.16
CA PHE A 282 -8.74 7.45 19.98
C PHE A 282 -9.95 8.30 20.36
N ALA A 283 -10.39 9.15 19.44
CA ALA A 283 -11.68 9.84 19.51
C ALA A 283 -12.30 9.99 18.12
N ILE A 284 -13.63 9.96 18.06
CA ILE A 284 -14.41 10.24 16.85
C ILE A 284 -14.86 11.70 16.90
N ILE A 285 -14.47 12.48 15.90
CA ILE A 285 -14.79 13.91 15.80
C ILE A 285 -15.62 14.25 14.55
N SER A 286 -16.12 13.25 13.83
CA SER A 286 -17.09 13.48 12.75
C SER A 286 -18.47 13.86 13.29
N ALA A 287 -19.21 14.60 12.47
CA ALA A 287 -20.64 14.80 12.66
C ALA A 287 -21.39 13.46 12.57
N ASP A 288 -22.52 13.35 13.27
CA ASP A 288 -23.30 12.10 13.33
C ASP A 288 -23.87 11.70 11.95
N ASP A 289 -24.04 12.66 11.04
CA ASP A 289 -24.50 12.47 9.66
C ASP A 289 -23.36 12.47 8.63
N SER A 290 -22.12 12.33 9.08
CA SER A 290 -20.93 12.23 8.22
C SER A 290 -20.83 10.82 7.62
N PRO A 291 -20.83 10.66 6.28
CA PRO A 291 -20.51 9.39 5.65
C PRO A 291 -19.12 8.86 5.99
N VAL A 292 -18.15 9.77 6.15
CA VAL A 292 -16.76 9.45 6.53
C VAL A 292 -16.59 9.60 8.04
N THR A 293 -16.04 8.58 8.70
CA THR A 293 -15.65 8.68 10.12
C THR A 293 -14.35 9.48 10.23
N ILE A 294 -14.34 10.53 11.04
CA ILE A 294 -13.13 11.32 11.30
C ILE A 294 -12.59 10.93 12.67
N LEU A 295 -11.36 10.41 12.70
CA LEU A 295 -10.69 9.92 13.90
C LEU A 295 -9.50 10.79 14.29
N VAL A 296 -9.28 10.92 15.59
CA VAL A 296 -7.98 11.29 16.16
C VAL A 296 -7.45 10.07 16.88
N VAL A 297 -6.24 9.63 16.54
CA VAL A 297 -5.61 8.44 17.10
C VAL A 297 -4.33 8.85 17.79
N ALA A 298 -4.19 8.48 19.07
CA ALA A 298 -2.97 8.69 19.83
C ALA A 298 -1.83 7.87 19.20
N ASN A 299 -0.74 8.52 18.80
CA ASN A 299 0.37 7.83 18.16
C ASN A 299 1.09 6.93 19.18
N ASP A 300 1.27 5.65 18.82
CA ASP A 300 2.00 4.66 19.62
C ASP A 300 2.91 3.83 18.69
N ASP A 301 3.75 4.54 17.95
CA ASP A 301 4.69 3.96 16.98
C ASP A 301 5.65 2.97 17.64
N GLU A 302 6.06 3.25 18.89
CA GLU A 302 6.91 2.40 19.70
C GLU A 302 6.25 1.03 19.97
N ARG A 303 4.95 1.00 20.26
CA ARG A 303 4.22 -0.25 20.40
C ARG A 303 4.14 -1.03 19.10
N LEU A 304 3.98 -0.36 17.96
CA LEU A 304 4.04 -1.06 16.67
C LEU A 304 5.44 -1.62 16.41
N VAL A 305 6.50 -0.86 16.69
CA VAL A 305 7.88 -1.37 16.60
C VAL A 305 8.07 -2.59 17.50
N ALA A 306 7.52 -2.58 18.71
CA ALA A 306 7.55 -3.74 19.61
C ALA A 306 6.79 -4.93 19.04
N TRP A 307 5.59 -4.74 18.48
CA TRP A 307 4.81 -5.78 17.82
C TRP A 307 5.53 -6.37 16.60
N GLU A 308 6.08 -5.52 15.72
CA GLU A 308 6.85 -5.97 14.56
C GLU A 308 8.13 -6.69 14.97
N THR A 309 8.76 -6.27 16.07
CA THR A 309 9.92 -6.96 16.64
C THR A 309 9.58 -8.37 17.10
N LEU A 310 8.49 -8.54 17.86
CA LEU A 310 8.03 -9.85 18.29
C LEU A 310 7.64 -10.73 17.09
N ARG A 311 6.85 -10.18 16.16
CA ARG A 311 6.47 -10.87 14.93
C ARG A 311 7.66 -11.31 14.10
N SER A 312 8.68 -10.45 13.95
CA SER A 312 9.88 -10.76 13.17
C SER A 312 10.72 -11.86 13.83
N ILE A 313 10.80 -11.88 15.16
CA ILE A 313 11.49 -12.93 15.91
C ILE A 313 10.74 -14.25 15.83
N GLU A 314 9.43 -14.26 16.04
CA GLU A 314 8.60 -15.46 15.86
C GLU A 314 8.68 -15.96 14.42
N ARG A 315 8.69 -15.05 13.44
CA ARG A 315 8.90 -15.38 12.03
C ARG A 315 10.26 -16.03 11.81
N ASN A 316 11.32 -15.42 12.30
CA ASN A 316 12.68 -15.94 12.15
C ASN A 316 12.87 -17.27 12.89
N ALA A 317 12.27 -17.45 14.07
CA ALA A 317 12.29 -18.72 14.79
C ALA A 317 11.60 -19.83 14.01
N LEU A 318 10.44 -19.53 13.41
CA LEU A 318 9.76 -20.46 12.51
C LEU A 318 10.59 -20.75 11.25
N LEU A 319 11.26 -19.75 10.67
CA LEU A 319 12.14 -19.94 9.50
C LEU A 319 13.43 -20.72 9.82
N LEU A 320 13.95 -20.64 11.05
CA LEU A 320 15.12 -21.41 11.49
C LEU A 320 14.75 -22.83 11.94
N ALA A 321 13.56 -23.00 12.52
CA ALA A 321 13.02 -24.29 12.95
C ALA A 321 12.49 -25.10 11.75
N ALA A 322 11.90 -24.41 10.78
CA ALA A 322 11.73 -24.93 9.45
C ALA A 322 13.12 -25.08 8.84
N LYS A 323 13.63 -26.29 8.65
CA LYS A 323 14.39 -26.50 7.42
C LYS A 323 13.30 -26.41 6.34
N PRO A 324 13.29 -25.39 5.46
CA PRO A 324 12.45 -25.53 4.29
C PRO A 324 12.90 -26.83 3.63
N GLU A 325 12.00 -27.80 3.50
CA GLU A 325 12.08 -28.55 2.27
C GLU A 325 11.91 -27.48 1.19
N GLU A 326 12.96 -27.22 0.40
CA GLU A 326 12.82 -26.50 -0.86
C GLU A 326 11.96 -27.36 -1.78
N ALA A 327 10.66 -27.34 -1.50
CA ALA A 327 9.65 -28.02 -2.28
C ALA A 327 9.23 -27.03 -3.36
N PRO A 328 9.45 -27.35 -4.64
CA PRO A 328 9.06 -26.46 -5.70
C PRO A 328 7.53 -26.35 -5.78
N ILE A 329 7.05 -25.14 -6.01
CA ILE A 329 5.64 -24.82 -6.27
C ILE A 329 5.52 -24.64 -7.78
N PRO A 330 4.70 -25.44 -8.48
CA PRO A 330 4.43 -25.22 -9.89
C PRO A 330 3.82 -23.84 -10.13
N VAL A 331 4.34 -23.09 -11.10
CA VAL A 331 3.81 -21.79 -11.50
C VAL A 331 2.89 -21.97 -12.70
N GLU A 332 1.71 -21.36 -12.62
CA GLU A 332 0.68 -21.40 -13.64
C GLU A 332 0.28 -19.98 -14.07
N ILE A 333 0.35 -19.74 -15.38
CA ILE A 333 -0.07 -18.47 -15.96
C ILE A 333 -1.56 -18.57 -16.27
N SER A 334 -2.33 -17.71 -15.61
CA SER A 334 -3.77 -17.61 -15.80
C SER A 334 -4.04 -16.58 -16.90
N ALA A 335 -4.48 -17.08 -18.06
CA ALA A 335 -5.00 -16.24 -19.12
C ALA A 335 -6.31 -15.57 -18.68
N HIS A 336 -6.69 -14.49 -19.37
CA HIS A 336 -8.01 -13.89 -19.15
C HIS A 336 -9.12 -14.93 -19.33
N HIS A 337 -10.10 -14.90 -18.44
CA HIS A 337 -11.18 -15.86 -18.44
C HIS A 337 -12.41 -15.32 -17.72
N ALA A 338 -13.54 -16.00 -17.92
CA ALA A 338 -14.80 -15.67 -17.28
C ALA A 338 -15.33 -16.85 -16.46
N HIS A 339 -15.76 -16.58 -15.24
CA HIS A 339 -16.62 -17.45 -14.46
C HIS A 339 -18.04 -16.93 -14.57
N LEU A 340 -18.99 -17.77 -14.98
CA LEU A 340 -20.36 -17.34 -15.24
C LEU A 340 -21.32 -17.84 -14.16
N SER A 341 -22.32 -17.02 -13.85
CA SER A 341 -23.53 -17.47 -13.18
C SER A 341 -24.38 -18.31 -14.12
N GLN A 342 -25.16 -19.26 -13.59
CA GLN A 342 -26.07 -20.06 -14.44
C GLN A 342 -27.06 -19.17 -15.21
N ALA A 343 -27.54 -18.08 -14.60
CA ALA A 343 -28.43 -17.13 -15.25
C ALA A 343 -27.76 -16.46 -16.47
N ASP A 344 -26.47 -16.16 -16.40
CA ASP A 344 -25.75 -15.55 -17.51
C ASP A 344 -25.31 -16.57 -18.56
N VAL A 345 -25.04 -17.82 -18.17
CA VAL A 345 -24.87 -18.94 -19.12
C VAL A 345 -26.09 -19.02 -20.03
N GLU A 346 -27.29 -18.97 -19.46
CA GLU A 346 -28.53 -19.07 -20.25
C GLU A 346 -28.75 -17.88 -21.19
N LYS A 347 -28.39 -16.66 -20.77
CA LYS A 347 -28.46 -15.48 -21.64
C LYS A 347 -27.45 -15.52 -22.79
N LEU A 348 -26.27 -16.08 -22.54
CA LEU A 348 -25.14 -16.07 -23.48
C LEU A 348 -25.18 -17.25 -24.46
N PHE A 349 -25.68 -18.41 -24.02
CA PHE A 349 -25.63 -19.67 -24.77
C PHE A 349 -27.00 -20.32 -25.01
N GLY A 350 -28.06 -19.86 -24.34
CA GLY A 350 -29.44 -20.27 -24.58
C GLY A 350 -30.14 -20.83 -23.33
N PRO A 351 -31.48 -20.78 -23.26
CA PRO A 351 -32.24 -21.26 -22.11
C PRO A 351 -31.92 -22.72 -21.75
N GLY A 352 -31.63 -22.97 -20.47
CA GLY A 352 -31.29 -24.30 -19.95
C GLY A 352 -29.89 -24.82 -20.31
N HIS A 353 -29.05 -24.02 -20.98
CA HIS A 353 -27.69 -24.43 -21.37
C HIS A 353 -26.83 -24.77 -20.15
N GLN A 354 -26.05 -25.84 -20.25
CA GLN A 354 -25.06 -26.25 -19.25
C GLN A 354 -23.68 -26.11 -19.87
N LEU A 355 -22.71 -25.61 -19.09
CA LEU A 355 -21.33 -25.46 -19.56
C LEU A 355 -20.76 -26.82 -20.00
N THR A 356 -20.11 -26.83 -21.16
CA THR A 356 -19.57 -28.05 -21.77
C THR A 356 -18.11 -28.21 -21.39
N PRO A 357 -17.72 -29.19 -20.55
CA PRO A 357 -16.33 -29.38 -20.16
C PRO A 357 -15.46 -29.76 -21.36
N MET A 358 -14.36 -29.03 -21.58
CA MET A 358 -13.39 -29.30 -22.64
C MET A 358 -12.17 -30.05 -22.10
N HIS A 359 -11.54 -29.53 -21.04
CA HIS A 359 -10.46 -30.19 -20.32
C HIS A 359 -10.40 -29.72 -18.86
N GLU A 360 -9.95 -30.61 -17.98
CA GLU A 360 -9.75 -30.28 -16.57
C GLU A 360 -8.62 -29.26 -16.41
N LEU A 361 -8.79 -28.35 -15.47
CA LEU A 361 -7.73 -27.45 -15.03
C LEU A 361 -6.90 -28.13 -13.93
N SER A 362 -5.81 -27.48 -13.55
CA SER A 362 -4.95 -27.96 -12.47
C SER A 362 -5.68 -28.12 -11.15
N GLN A 363 -6.60 -27.20 -10.84
CA GLN A 363 -7.40 -27.22 -9.62
C GLN A 363 -8.56 -28.25 -9.73
N PRO A 364 -8.66 -29.21 -8.79
CA PRO A 364 -9.69 -30.23 -8.80
C PRO A 364 -11.10 -29.68 -8.92
N GLY A 365 -11.90 -30.28 -9.80
CA GLY A 365 -13.29 -29.89 -10.03
C GLY A 365 -13.49 -28.63 -10.88
N GLN A 366 -12.41 -27.97 -11.33
CA GLN A 366 -12.47 -26.88 -12.28
C GLN A 366 -12.11 -27.35 -13.69
N PHE A 367 -12.74 -26.78 -14.70
CA PHE A 367 -12.53 -27.16 -16.10
C PHE A 367 -12.65 -25.95 -17.02
N ALA A 368 -11.83 -25.93 -18.06
CA ALA A 368 -12.06 -25.04 -19.19
C ALA A 368 -13.24 -25.57 -19.99
N CYS A 369 -14.14 -24.68 -20.39
CA CYS A 369 -15.33 -25.05 -21.15
C CYS A 369 -15.13 -24.83 -22.66
N GLU A 370 -15.91 -25.48 -23.51
CA GLU A 370 -15.91 -25.20 -24.96
C GLU A 370 -16.37 -23.76 -25.26
N GLU A 371 -17.22 -23.24 -24.39
CA GLU A 371 -17.79 -21.91 -24.43
C GLU A 371 -16.72 -20.81 -24.34
N GLN A 372 -16.92 -19.79 -25.16
CA GLN A 372 -16.16 -18.55 -25.13
C GLN A 372 -17.11 -17.37 -25.24
N VAL A 373 -16.74 -16.27 -24.59
CA VAL A 373 -17.47 -15.00 -24.66
C VAL A 373 -16.61 -13.92 -25.28
N HIS A 374 -17.22 -12.83 -25.71
CA HIS A 374 -16.53 -11.58 -26.01
C HIS A 374 -16.79 -10.61 -24.86
N LEU A 375 -15.73 -10.01 -24.34
CA LEU A 375 -15.83 -8.91 -23.40
C LEU A 375 -15.89 -7.62 -24.21
N VAL A 376 -16.88 -6.77 -23.93
CA VAL A 376 -17.09 -5.49 -24.61
C VAL A 376 -17.18 -4.40 -23.53
N GLY A 377 -16.16 -3.55 -23.51
CA GLY A 377 -16.12 -2.37 -22.66
C GLY A 377 -16.31 -1.08 -23.46
N PRO A 378 -16.28 0.09 -22.80
CA PRO A 378 -16.54 1.39 -23.44
C PRO A 378 -15.61 1.74 -24.62
N LYS A 379 -14.38 1.23 -24.62
CA LYS A 379 -13.37 1.54 -25.67
C LYS A 379 -13.21 0.45 -26.71
N GLY A 380 -13.59 -0.79 -26.42
CA GLY A 380 -13.26 -1.89 -27.29
C GLY A 380 -13.64 -3.25 -26.76
N ARG A 381 -13.09 -4.28 -27.39
CA ARG A 381 -13.46 -5.68 -27.16
C ARG A 381 -12.26 -6.60 -26.96
N ILE A 382 -12.44 -7.61 -26.12
CA ILE A 382 -11.57 -8.79 -26.04
C ILE A 382 -12.38 -9.97 -26.53
N ALA A 383 -11.95 -10.57 -27.63
CA ALA A 383 -12.67 -11.67 -28.24
C ALA A 383 -12.19 -13.01 -27.69
N LYS A 384 -13.09 -13.99 -27.69
CA LYS A 384 -12.82 -15.41 -27.40
C LYS A 384 -12.25 -15.66 -26.00
N VAL A 385 -12.74 -14.93 -25.00
CA VAL A 385 -12.40 -15.17 -23.59
C VAL A 385 -13.02 -16.49 -23.16
N ARG A 386 -12.17 -17.39 -22.63
CA ARG A 386 -12.57 -18.74 -22.23
C ARG A 386 -13.48 -18.69 -21.01
N VAL A 387 -14.55 -19.48 -21.02
CA VAL A 387 -15.37 -19.71 -19.83
C VAL A 387 -14.77 -20.85 -19.01
N LEU A 388 -14.68 -20.67 -17.69
CA LEU A 388 -14.25 -21.72 -16.75
C LEU A 388 -15.42 -22.16 -15.88
N GLY A 389 -15.60 -23.47 -15.80
CA GLY A 389 -16.59 -24.14 -14.96
C GLY A 389 -16.01 -24.61 -13.62
N PRO A 390 -16.88 -24.95 -12.66
CA PRO A 390 -18.34 -24.91 -12.74
C PRO A 390 -18.89 -23.48 -12.68
N THR A 391 -20.21 -23.33 -12.88
CA THR A 391 -20.88 -22.03 -12.71
C THR A 391 -20.73 -21.53 -11.28
N ARG A 392 -20.65 -20.21 -11.12
CA ARG A 392 -20.55 -19.53 -9.81
C ARG A 392 -21.88 -18.87 -9.44
N LYS A 393 -21.95 -18.36 -8.21
CA LYS A 393 -23.11 -17.60 -7.73
C LYS A 393 -23.26 -16.26 -8.46
N GLU A 394 -22.15 -15.63 -8.81
CA GLU A 394 -22.08 -14.35 -9.50
C GLU A 394 -21.05 -14.45 -10.62
N THR A 395 -21.30 -13.73 -11.73
CA THR A 395 -20.39 -13.68 -12.88
C THR A 395 -19.19 -12.80 -12.56
N GLN A 396 -18.01 -13.29 -12.91
CA GLN A 396 -16.73 -12.62 -12.70
C GLN A 396 -15.86 -12.77 -13.94
N VAL A 397 -15.12 -11.73 -14.27
CA VAL A 397 -14.18 -11.70 -15.38
C VAL A 397 -12.81 -11.31 -14.83
N GLU A 398 -11.81 -12.14 -15.11
CA GLU A 398 -10.42 -11.85 -14.80
C GLU A 398 -9.71 -11.42 -16.09
N ILE A 399 -9.12 -10.22 -16.09
CA ILE A 399 -8.36 -9.67 -17.21
C ILE A 399 -6.94 -9.32 -16.79
N ALA A 400 -6.03 -9.20 -17.76
CA ALA A 400 -4.69 -8.68 -17.52
C ALA A 400 -4.70 -7.14 -17.38
N MET A 401 -3.70 -6.57 -16.69
CA MET A 401 -3.61 -5.11 -16.50
C MET A 401 -3.52 -4.33 -17.82
N THR A 402 -2.87 -4.88 -18.85
CA THR A 402 -2.77 -4.25 -20.17
C THR A 402 -4.12 -4.22 -20.90
N GLU A 403 -5.01 -5.15 -20.59
CA GLU A 403 -6.31 -5.30 -21.24
C GLU A 403 -7.34 -4.28 -20.78
N GLN A 404 -7.14 -3.69 -19.60
CA GLN A 404 -7.97 -2.61 -19.07
C GLN A 404 -8.06 -1.42 -20.05
N PHE A 405 -6.97 -1.11 -20.75
CA PHE A 405 -6.91 -0.03 -21.74
C PHE A 405 -7.74 -0.35 -22.99
N LYS A 406 -7.73 -1.61 -23.40
CA LYS A 406 -8.42 -2.09 -24.59
C LYS A 406 -9.94 -2.12 -24.38
N LEU A 407 -10.39 -2.55 -23.21
CA LEU A 407 -11.80 -2.52 -22.84
C LEU A 407 -12.25 -1.11 -22.46
N GLY A 408 -11.38 -0.29 -21.88
CA GLY A 408 -11.74 1.02 -21.34
C GLY A 408 -12.42 0.94 -19.98
N VAL A 409 -12.02 -0.04 -19.16
CA VAL A 409 -12.42 -0.20 -17.76
C VAL A 409 -11.19 -0.16 -16.86
N GLN A 410 -11.34 0.16 -15.58
CA GLN A 410 -10.25 0.22 -14.60
C GLN A 410 -10.53 -0.74 -13.44
N PRO A 411 -10.28 -2.04 -13.62
CA PRO A 411 -10.54 -3.02 -12.58
C PRO A 411 -9.45 -2.97 -11.49
N PRO A 412 -9.81 -3.10 -10.21
CA PRO A 412 -8.83 -3.22 -9.13
C PRO A 412 -8.14 -4.59 -9.15
N ILE A 413 -7.00 -4.69 -8.46
CA ILE A 413 -6.38 -5.98 -8.13
C ILE A 413 -7.11 -6.57 -6.92
N ARG A 414 -7.74 -7.73 -7.10
CA ARG A 414 -8.56 -8.38 -6.07
C ARG A 414 -8.37 -9.90 -6.08
N GLN A 415 -8.70 -10.53 -4.96
CA GLN A 415 -8.79 -11.99 -4.92
C GLN A 415 -10.00 -12.47 -5.72
N SER A 416 -9.87 -13.62 -6.39
CA SER A 416 -11.00 -14.22 -7.11
C SER A 416 -12.17 -14.46 -6.15
N GLY A 417 -13.33 -13.88 -6.46
CA GLY A 417 -14.54 -13.87 -5.63
C GLY A 417 -14.81 -12.55 -4.88
N ASP A 418 -13.83 -11.65 -4.77
CA ASP A 418 -14.02 -10.31 -4.22
C ASP A 418 -14.41 -9.32 -5.33
N LEU A 419 -15.72 -9.03 -5.42
CA LEU A 419 -16.32 -8.23 -6.50
C LEU A 419 -16.72 -6.83 -6.03
N ALA A 420 -16.44 -6.46 -4.78
CA ALA A 420 -16.84 -5.16 -4.22
C ALA A 420 -16.08 -4.02 -4.92
N GLY A 421 -16.81 -2.96 -5.31
CA GLY A 421 -16.23 -1.79 -5.99
C GLY A 421 -15.66 -2.06 -7.38
N THR A 422 -15.88 -3.25 -7.96
CA THR A 422 -15.33 -3.61 -9.26
C THR A 422 -16.19 -3.08 -10.41
N PRO A 423 -15.61 -2.70 -11.57
CA PRO A 423 -16.37 -2.26 -12.72
C PRO A 423 -17.08 -3.42 -13.42
N GLY A 424 -18.11 -3.08 -14.19
CA GLY A 424 -18.84 -3.98 -15.06
C GLY A 424 -18.29 -4.08 -16.49
N VAL A 425 -18.83 -5.01 -17.28
CA VAL A 425 -18.56 -5.17 -18.72
C VAL A 425 -19.74 -5.87 -19.39
N THR A 426 -19.86 -5.73 -20.71
CA THR A 426 -20.80 -6.54 -21.50
C THR A 426 -20.11 -7.83 -21.95
N LEU A 427 -20.78 -8.96 -21.75
CA LEU A 427 -20.41 -10.26 -22.27
C LEU A 427 -21.30 -10.57 -23.47
N GLU A 428 -20.71 -10.98 -24.59
CA GLU A 428 -21.44 -11.48 -25.77
C GLU A 428 -21.11 -12.95 -26.00
N GLY A 429 -22.14 -13.78 -26.09
CA GLY A 429 -22.07 -15.17 -26.48
C GLY A 429 -22.76 -15.41 -27.83
N PRO A 430 -22.77 -16.65 -28.32
CA PRO A 430 -23.38 -17.00 -29.61
C PRO A 430 -24.91 -16.86 -29.62
N TYR A 431 -25.58 -17.00 -28.47
CA TYR A 431 -27.04 -16.88 -28.37
C TYR A 431 -27.50 -15.45 -28.09
N GLY A 432 -26.75 -14.72 -27.27
CA GLY A 432 -27.12 -13.38 -26.83
C GLY A 432 -26.02 -12.68 -26.06
N SER A 433 -26.37 -11.58 -25.39
CA SER A 433 -25.43 -10.80 -24.59
C SER A 433 -26.03 -10.47 -23.22
N THR A 434 -25.15 -10.15 -22.27
CA THR A 434 -25.55 -9.66 -20.96
C THR A 434 -24.52 -8.66 -20.44
N THR A 435 -24.98 -7.62 -19.74
CA THR A 435 -24.11 -6.64 -19.09
C THR A 435 -24.12 -6.92 -17.60
N ILE A 436 -22.93 -7.12 -17.02
CA ILE A 436 -22.75 -7.15 -15.57
C ILE A 436 -22.39 -5.74 -15.10
N GLU A 437 -23.00 -5.29 -14.00
CA GLU A 437 -22.74 -3.95 -13.42
C GLU A 437 -21.41 -3.89 -12.66
N ARG A 438 -20.95 -5.05 -12.17
CA ARG A 438 -19.69 -5.27 -11.47
C ARG A 438 -19.15 -6.66 -11.80
N GLY A 439 -17.88 -6.92 -11.46
CA GLY A 439 -17.29 -8.27 -11.51
C GLY A 439 -16.02 -8.39 -12.35
N VAL A 440 -15.50 -7.30 -12.91
CA VAL A 440 -14.23 -7.31 -13.64
C VAL A 440 -13.08 -7.02 -12.69
N ILE A 441 -12.08 -7.91 -12.61
CA ILE A 441 -10.91 -7.77 -11.74
C ILE A 441 -9.61 -8.03 -12.51
N CYS A 442 -8.51 -7.49 -11.99
CA CYS A 442 -7.18 -8.06 -12.20
C CYS A 442 -6.91 -9.06 -11.06
N ALA A 443 -6.58 -10.30 -11.38
CA ALA A 443 -6.43 -11.33 -10.37
C ALA A 443 -5.19 -11.07 -9.49
N GLN A 444 -5.38 -11.04 -8.17
CA GLN A 444 -4.26 -11.03 -7.24
C GLN A 444 -3.52 -12.36 -7.31
N ARG A 445 -2.19 -12.31 -7.44
CA ARG A 445 -1.32 -13.48 -7.38
C ARG A 445 -1.57 -14.28 -6.11
N HIS A 446 -1.65 -15.59 -6.25
CA HIS A 446 -1.92 -16.46 -5.11
C HIS A 446 -1.33 -17.85 -5.30
N ILE A 447 -1.16 -18.58 -4.20
CA ILE A 447 -0.81 -20.00 -4.18
C ILE A 447 -2.01 -20.75 -3.63
N HIS A 448 -2.49 -21.71 -4.39
CA HIS A 448 -3.42 -22.72 -3.90
C HIS A 448 -2.64 -23.78 -3.12
N MET A 449 -3.10 -24.13 -1.92
CA MET A 449 -2.49 -25.13 -1.05
C MET A 449 -3.56 -26.02 -0.40
N THR A 450 -3.27 -27.31 -0.26
CA THR A 450 -3.97 -28.15 0.73
C THR A 450 -3.53 -27.77 2.16
N PRO A 451 -4.26 -28.18 3.21
CA PRO A 451 -3.77 -28.05 4.58
C PRO A 451 -2.42 -28.75 4.82
N GLU A 452 -2.16 -29.87 4.13
CA GLU A 452 -0.88 -30.57 4.19
C GLU A 452 0.24 -29.77 3.52
N ASP A 453 -0.01 -29.17 2.36
CA ASP A 453 0.93 -28.25 1.70
C ASP A 453 1.21 -27.06 2.62
N ALA A 454 0.18 -26.43 3.17
CA ALA A 454 0.33 -25.29 4.06
C ALA A 454 1.18 -25.65 5.30
N MET A 455 0.96 -26.83 5.88
CA MET A 455 1.81 -27.35 6.96
C MET A 455 3.25 -27.59 6.50
N ARG A 456 3.45 -28.17 5.31
CA ARG A 456 4.77 -28.46 4.69
C ARG A 456 5.56 -27.18 4.45
N PHE A 457 4.90 -26.14 3.95
CA PHE A 457 5.48 -24.82 3.69
C PHE A 457 5.49 -23.90 4.92
N HIS A 458 4.94 -24.35 6.05
CA HIS A 458 4.80 -23.58 7.29
C HIS A 458 4.07 -22.24 7.11
N VAL A 459 3.06 -22.23 6.25
CA VAL A 459 2.17 -21.09 6.00
C VAL A 459 0.74 -21.40 6.46
N ARG A 460 -0.11 -20.37 6.50
CA ARG A 460 -1.54 -20.51 6.79
C ARG A 460 -2.35 -19.78 5.73
N ASP A 461 -3.65 -20.05 5.71
CA ASP A 461 -4.59 -19.31 4.87
C ASP A 461 -4.46 -17.80 5.11
N ASN A 462 -4.53 -17.03 4.03
CA ASN A 462 -4.37 -15.57 3.98
C ASN A 462 -2.98 -15.03 4.38
N TYR A 463 -1.98 -15.90 4.57
CA TYR A 463 -0.60 -15.43 4.61
C TYR A 463 -0.22 -14.84 3.26
N VAL A 464 0.62 -13.82 3.26
CA VAL A 464 1.19 -13.25 2.05
C VAL A 464 2.65 -13.63 2.03
N VAL A 465 3.13 -14.21 0.93
CA VAL A 465 4.50 -14.69 0.78
C VAL A 465 5.19 -14.03 -0.41
N ARG A 466 6.52 -14.09 -0.41
CA ARG A 466 7.33 -13.84 -1.60
C ARG A 466 7.76 -15.16 -2.20
N VAL A 467 7.59 -15.28 -3.50
CA VAL A 467 7.97 -16.48 -4.25
C VAL A 467 9.08 -16.13 -5.22
N ARG A 468 10.23 -16.77 -5.04
CA ARG A 468 11.35 -16.74 -5.97
C ARG A 468 11.08 -17.73 -7.10
N ILE A 469 11.10 -17.26 -8.34
CA ILE A 469 11.03 -18.12 -9.52
C ILE A 469 12.41 -18.14 -10.17
N GLU A 470 12.91 -19.35 -10.38
CA GLU A 470 14.20 -19.59 -11.04
C GLU A 470 14.01 -19.58 -12.57
N GLY A 471 14.88 -18.88 -13.28
CA GLY A 471 14.86 -18.74 -14.74
C GLY A 471 16.11 -18.02 -15.25
N GLU A 472 16.15 -17.64 -16.53
CA GLU A 472 17.27 -16.83 -17.08
C GLU A 472 17.53 -15.54 -16.29
N ARG A 473 16.46 -15.00 -15.70
CA ARG A 473 16.52 -13.90 -14.74
C ARG A 473 15.75 -14.32 -13.49
N GLN A 474 16.46 -14.44 -12.37
CA GLN A 474 15.84 -14.70 -11.08
C GLN A 474 14.91 -13.54 -10.70
N LEU A 475 13.67 -13.86 -10.36
CA LEU A 475 12.65 -12.89 -9.98
C LEU A 475 11.99 -13.31 -8.67
N ILE A 476 11.66 -12.33 -7.85
CA ILE A 476 10.94 -12.53 -6.59
C ILE A 476 9.61 -11.81 -6.71
N PHE A 477 8.52 -12.57 -6.74
CA PHE A 477 7.16 -12.07 -6.73
C PHE A 477 6.74 -11.82 -5.29
N GLY A 478 6.41 -10.56 -4.96
CA GLY A 478 5.75 -10.23 -3.70
C GLY A 478 4.25 -10.23 -3.79
N ASP A 479 3.60 -10.00 -2.65
CA ASP A 479 2.14 -9.93 -2.53
C ASP A 479 1.40 -11.20 -2.99
N VAL A 480 2.03 -12.38 -2.87
CA VAL A 480 1.43 -13.66 -3.26
C VAL A 480 0.62 -14.22 -2.11
N VAL A 481 -0.71 -14.27 -2.24
CA VAL A 481 -1.62 -14.72 -1.18
C VAL A 481 -1.66 -16.25 -1.11
N VAL A 482 -1.47 -16.83 0.07
CA VAL A 482 -1.68 -18.26 0.32
C VAL A 482 -3.17 -18.50 0.55
N ARG A 483 -3.75 -19.40 -0.24
CA ARG A 483 -5.14 -19.85 -0.11
C ARG A 483 -5.12 -21.33 0.23
N VAL A 484 -5.65 -21.68 1.41
CA VAL A 484 -5.65 -23.05 1.92
C VAL A 484 -7.05 -23.63 1.83
N ASN A 485 -7.21 -24.70 1.06
CA ASN A 485 -8.45 -25.45 0.97
C ASN A 485 -8.14 -26.94 0.73
N PRO A 486 -8.82 -27.88 1.39
CA PRO A 486 -8.62 -29.32 1.15
C PRO A 486 -8.82 -29.76 -0.30
N ALA A 487 -9.58 -29.01 -1.09
CA ALA A 487 -9.85 -29.31 -2.51
C ALA A 487 -8.79 -28.74 -3.47
N PHE A 488 -7.81 -27.97 -2.99
CA PHE A 488 -6.80 -27.36 -3.85
C PHE A 488 -5.70 -28.31 -4.26
N ARG A 489 -5.05 -27.97 -5.37
CA ARG A 489 -3.78 -28.54 -5.79
C ARG A 489 -2.71 -27.46 -5.71
N LEU A 490 -1.52 -27.84 -5.25
CA LEU A 490 -0.39 -26.92 -5.11
C LEU A 490 -0.04 -26.26 -6.46
N ALA A 491 -0.30 -24.97 -6.58
CA ALA A 491 0.08 -24.16 -7.74
C ALA A 491 0.10 -22.66 -7.38
N MET A 492 1.10 -21.94 -7.87
CA MET A 492 1.14 -20.48 -7.85
C MET A 492 0.52 -19.93 -9.13
N HIS A 493 -0.50 -19.09 -9.00
CA HIS A 493 -1.15 -18.42 -10.13
C HIS A 493 -0.63 -16.99 -10.28
N ILE A 494 -0.17 -16.68 -11.48
CA ILE A 494 0.19 -15.32 -11.94
C ILE A 494 -0.59 -14.97 -13.21
N ASP A 495 -0.71 -13.69 -13.53
CA ASP A 495 -1.38 -13.27 -14.78
C ASP A 495 -0.44 -13.32 -15.99
N THR A 496 -1.01 -13.07 -17.18
CA THR A 496 -0.27 -13.10 -18.45
C THR A 496 0.76 -11.96 -18.58
N ASP A 497 0.45 -10.76 -18.08
CA ASP A 497 1.38 -9.62 -18.13
C ASP A 497 2.61 -9.89 -17.26
N GLU A 498 2.39 -10.50 -16.09
CA GLU A 498 3.40 -10.90 -15.13
C GLU A 498 4.30 -12.01 -15.69
N GLY A 499 3.68 -13.02 -16.32
CA GLY A 499 4.39 -14.07 -17.03
C GLY A 499 5.29 -13.48 -18.12
N ASN A 500 4.76 -12.62 -18.98
CA ASN A 500 5.50 -11.98 -20.06
C ASN A 500 6.62 -11.06 -19.55
N ALA A 501 6.34 -10.22 -18.55
CA ALA A 501 7.32 -9.30 -17.97
C ALA A 501 8.47 -10.05 -17.29
N GLY A 502 8.18 -11.23 -16.73
CA GLY A 502 9.16 -12.09 -16.08
C GLY A 502 9.87 -13.10 -16.99
N ASN A 503 9.45 -13.22 -18.25
CA ASN A 503 9.81 -14.34 -19.13
C ASN A 503 9.55 -15.72 -18.48
N ILE A 504 8.39 -15.86 -17.84
CA ILE A 504 7.97 -17.07 -17.12
C ILE A 504 7.00 -17.85 -17.99
N GLN A 505 7.02 -19.17 -17.83
CA GLN A 505 6.14 -20.11 -18.52
C GLN A 505 5.45 -21.01 -17.50
N THR A 506 4.22 -21.44 -17.81
CA THR A 506 3.52 -22.45 -17.01
C THR A 506 4.37 -23.71 -16.87
N GLY A 507 4.51 -24.21 -15.64
CA GLY A 507 5.34 -25.36 -15.29
C GLY A 507 6.73 -25.00 -14.76
N MET A 508 7.13 -23.72 -14.81
CA MET A 508 8.29 -23.25 -14.05
C MET A 508 8.08 -23.43 -12.55
N LEU A 509 9.17 -23.50 -11.79
CA LEU A 509 9.15 -23.79 -10.37
C LEU A 509 9.42 -22.53 -9.56
N GLY A 510 8.55 -22.27 -8.60
CA GLY A 510 8.68 -21.23 -7.59
C GLY A 510 9.06 -21.81 -6.24
N TYR A 511 9.72 -21.02 -5.42
CA TYR A 511 10.11 -21.37 -4.06
C TYR A 511 9.70 -20.24 -3.14
N ILE A 512 9.03 -20.57 -2.03
CA ILE A 512 8.71 -19.56 -1.02
C ILE A 512 10.02 -19.06 -0.41
N GLU A 513 10.32 -17.79 -0.68
CA GLU A 513 11.53 -17.13 -0.20
C GLU A 513 11.31 -16.59 1.21
N GLU A 514 10.18 -15.91 1.44
CA GLU A 514 9.82 -15.39 2.75
C GLU A 514 8.30 -15.23 2.94
N ILE A 515 7.84 -15.24 4.19
CA ILE A 515 6.48 -14.83 4.55
C ILE A 515 6.48 -13.31 4.74
N GLN A 516 5.82 -12.58 3.85
CA GLN A 516 5.70 -11.13 3.83
C GLN A 516 4.71 -10.61 4.89
N SER A 517 3.56 -11.27 5.03
CA SER A 517 2.53 -10.93 6.03
C SER A 517 1.84 -12.17 6.56
N ARG A 518 1.40 -12.10 7.82
CA ARG A 518 0.59 -13.11 8.51
C ARG A 518 -0.66 -12.39 8.99
N HIS A 519 -1.70 -12.38 8.14
CA HIS A 519 -2.98 -11.77 8.51
C HIS A 519 -3.69 -12.58 9.59
#